data_AF-A0A920A5V5-F1
#
_entry.id   AF-A0A920A5V5-F1
#
_cell.length_a   1.000
_cell.length_b   1.000
_cell.length_c   1.000
_cell.angle_alpha   90.00
_cell.angle_beta   90.00
_cell.angle_gamma   90.00
#
_symmetry.space_group_name_H-M   'P 1'
#
loop_
_entity.id
_entity.type
_entity.pdbx_description
1 polymer ?
#
loop_
_entity_poly.entity_id
_entity_poly.type
_entity_poly.pdbx_seq_one_letter_code
_entity_poly.pdbx_strand_id
1 'polypeptide(L)' 'MKAKFNFLPLAFFTSAAQYDQCPDGQFKEIAFVGASNAGKSSAINALSNNKKLAKISKTPGKLNCLIF' A
#
# COMPACT_ATOMS: atom_id res chain seq x y z
N MET A 1 1.53 -3.72 28.97
CA MET A 1 2.67 -3.55 28.05
C MET A 1 2.19 -2.80 26.81
N LYS A 2 2.72 -1.60 26.51
CA LYS A 2 2.57 -1.02 25.17
C LYS A 2 3.72 -1.56 24.32
N ALA A 3 3.41 -2.31 23.26
CA ALA A 3 4.44 -2.67 22.29
C ALA A 3 5.08 -1.37 21.76
N LYS A 4 6.40 -1.26 21.83
CA LYS A 4 7.13 -0.20 21.13
C LYS A 4 7.07 -0.52 19.64
N PHE A 5 6.04 -0.02 18.98
CA PHE A 5 5.91 -0.13 17.54
C PHE A 5 6.73 0.98 16.91
N ASN A 6 7.84 0.63 16.25
CA ASN A 6 8.53 1.57 15.37
C ASN A 6 7.74 1.63 14.07
N PHE A 7 7.23 2.82 13.74
CA PHE A 7 6.54 3.02 12.48
C PHE A 7 7.51 2.96 11.32
N LEU A 8 7.06 2.37 10.21
CA LEU A 8 7.85 2.27 9.01
C LEU A 8 7.82 3.61 8.26
N PRO A 9 8.98 4.15 7.82
CA PRO A 9 9.03 5.34 6.98
C PRO A 9 8.58 4.97 5.57
N LEU A 10 7.27 4.98 5.34
CA LEU A 10 6.66 4.64 4.05
C LEU A 10 6.27 5.91 3.28
N ALA A 11 6.50 5.89 1.98
CA ALA A 11 6.08 6.92 1.04
C ALA A 11 5.51 6.24 -0.21
N PHE A 12 4.59 6.91 -0.91
CA PHE A 12 4.12 6.44 -2.21
C PHE A 12 5.27 6.55 -3.22
N PHE A 13 5.55 5.47 -3.93
CA PHE A 13 6.58 5.44 -4.96
C PHE A 13 5.94 5.50 -6.35
N THR A 14 5.11 4.52 -6.71
CA THR A 14 4.45 4.48 -8.02
C THR A 14 3.20 3.61 -8.03
N SER A 15 2.47 3.61 -9.14
CA SER A 15 1.37 2.69 -9.40
C SER A 15 1.51 2.06 -10.78
N ALA A 16 1.26 0.76 -10.87
CA ALA A 16 1.35 0.00 -12.11
C ALA A 16 0.01 -0.67 -12.42
N ALA A 17 -0.62 -0.32 -13.53
CA ALA A 17 -1.82 -1.00 -14.04
C ALA A 17 -1.47 -2.21 -14.91
N GLN A 18 -0.27 -2.20 -15.50
CA GLN A 18 0.27 -3.26 -16.34
C GLN A 18 1.65 -3.69 -15.82
N TYR A 19 2.07 -4.91 -16.18
CA TYR A 19 3.31 -5.50 -15.68
C TYR A 19 4.57 -4.74 -16.09
N ASP A 20 4.57 -4.16 -17.29
CA ASP A 20 5.64 -3.33 -17.83
C ASP A 20 5.81 -1.97 -17.13
N GLN A 21 4.82 -1.56 -16.33
CA GLN A 21 4.88 -0.35 -15.51
C GLN A 21 5.43 -0.61 -14.10
N CYS A 22 5.67 -1.89 -13.74
CA CYS A 22 6.26 -2.23 -12.47
C CYS A 22 7.72 -1.75 -12.42
N PRO A 23 8.18 -1.23 -11.26
CA PRO A 23 9.58 -0.90 -11.11
C PRO A 23 10.46 -2.15 -11.24
N ASP A 24 11.70 -1.95 -11.64
CA ASP A 24 12.67 -3.04 -11.70
C ASP A 24 12.79 -3.71 -10.32
N GLY A 25 12.85 -5.04 -10.30
CA GLY A 25 12.91 -5.87 -9.08
C GLY A 25 14.24 -5.78 -8.31
N GLN A 26 14.76 -4.57 -8.11
CA GLN A 26 16.03 -4.28 -7.43
C GLN A 26 15.90 -4.37 -5.91
N PHE A 27 14.67 -4.28 -5.37
CA PHE A 27 14.40 -4.29 -3.93
C PHE A 27 13.53 -5.48 -3.53
N LYS A 28 13.62 -5.86 -2.25
CA LYS A 28 12.71 -6.83 -1.65
C LYS A 28 11.37 -6.14 -1.37
N GLU A 29 10.29 -6.70 -1.89
CA GLU A 29 8.95 -6.14 -1.76
C GLU A 29 8.06 -7.04 -0.88
N ILE A 30 7.08 -6.43 -0.20
CA ILE A 30 6.05 -7.12 0.56
C ILE A 30 4.69 -6.79 -0.04
N ALA A 31 4.06 -7.77 -0.68
CA ALA A 31 2.75 -7.60 -1.28
C ALA A 31 1.63 -7.75 -0.24
N PHE A 32 0.71 -6.78 -0.21
CA PHE A 32 -0.53 -6.85 0.58
C PHE A 32 -1.69 -7.28 -0.32
N VAL A 33 -2.21 -8.50 -0.12
CA VAL A 33 -3.29 -9.09 -0.93
C VAL A 33 -4.53 -9.32 -0.06
N GLY A 34 -5.72 -9.04 -0.59
CA GLY A 34 -6.98 -9.26 0.12
C GLY A 34 -8.20 -8.69 -0.60
N ALA A 35 -9.39 -9.15 -0.21
CA ALA A 35 -10.66 -8.88 -0.89
C ALA A 35 -11.11 -7.40 -0.87
N SER A 36 -10.65 -6.60 0.12
CA SER A 36 -11.07 -5.21 0.30
C SER A 36 -9.91 -4.24 0.22
N ASN A 37 -10.06 -3.17 -0.56
CA ASN A 37 -9.08 -2.07 -0.62
C ASN A 37 -9.04 -1.27 0.68
N ALA A 38 -10.14 -1.24 1.43
CA ALA A 38 -10.21 -0.57 2.72
C ALA A 38 -9.32 -1.26 3.76
N GLY A 39 -9.37 -2.59 3.82
CA GLY A 39 -8.53 -3.38 4.75
C GLY A 39 -7.04 -3.22 4.47
N LYS A 40 -6.64 -3.37 3.19
CA LYS A 40 -5.24 -3.20 2.75
C LYS A 40 -4.71 -1.80 3.06
N SER A 41 -5.46 -0.76 2.71
CA SER A 41 -5.06 0.63 2.95
C SER A 41 -4.99 0.96 4.44
N SER A 42 -5.90 0.42 5.25
CA SER A 42 -5.88 0.58 6.71
C SER A 42 -4.61 -0.01 7.32
N ALA A 43 -4.20 -1.21 6.88
CA ALA A 43 -2.96 -1.85 7.35
C ALA A 43 -1.72 -1.00 7.02
N ILE A 44 -1.61 -0.49 5.79
CA ILE A 44 -0.48 0.38 5.37
C ILE A 44 -0.44 1.67 6.20
N ASN A 45 -1.61 2.28 6.43
CA ASN A 45 -1.71 3.50 7.23
C ASN A 45 -1.35 3.26 8.71
N ALA A 46 -1.69 2.09 9.26
CA ALA A 46 -1.32 1.70 10.62
C ALA A 46 0.19 1.47 10.77
N LEU A 47 0.84 0.85 9.77
CA LEU A 47 2.29 0.61 9.77
C LEU A 47 3.12 1.90 9.65
N SER A 48 2.60 2.90 8.94
CA SER A 48 3.29 4.18 8.70
C SER A 48 2.95 5.30 9.69
N ASN A 49 1.98 5.08 10.60
CA ASN A 49 1.34 6.13 11.40
C ASN A 49 0.77 7.29 10.55
N ASN A 50 0.49 7.05 9.26
CA ASN A 50 0.02 8.07 8.34
C ASN A 50 -1.35 7.68 7.80
N LYS A 51 -2.40 8.31 8.32
CA LYS A 51 -3.80 8.04 7.93
C LYS A 51 -4.13 8.41 6.47
N LYS A 52 -3.24 9.09 5.75
CA LYS A 52 -3.48 9.63 4.40
C LYS A 52 -2.58 9.01 3.32
N LEU A 53 -1.69 8.08 3.68
CA LEU A 53 -0.71 7.49 2.76
C LEU A 53 -1.41 6.61 1.71
N ALA A 54 -2.09 5.56 2.15
CA ALA A 54 -2.87 4.69 1.29
C ALA A 54 -4.30 5.23 1.17
N LYS A 55 -4.64 5.77 0.00
CA LYS A 55 -5.97 6.31 -0.31
C LYS A 55 -6.87 5.22 -0.87
N ILE A 56 -8.05 5.09 -0.28
CA ILE A 56 -9.11 4.21 -0.78
C ILE A 56 -9.93 5.04 -1.78
N SER A 57 -9.99 4.64 -3.05
CA SER A 57 -10.97 5.22 -3.97
C SER A 57 -12.37 4.75 -3.56
N LYS A 58 -13.31 5.69 -3.43
CA LYS A 58 -14.69 5.39 -3.00
C LYS A 58 -15.54 4.77 -4.10
N THR A 59 -15.04 4.73 -5.34
CA THR A 59 -15.77 4.21 -6.51
C THR A 59 -15.42 2.73 -6.71
N PRO A 60 -16.37 1.79 -6.51
CA PRO A 60 -16.16 0.38 -6.78
C PRO A 60 -15.74 0.16 -8.24
N GLY A 61 -14.75 -0.72 -8.49
CA GLY A 61 -14.32 -1.10 -9.84
C GLY A 61 -13.24 -0.23 -10.49
N LYS A 62 -12.70 0.80 -9.81
CA LYS A 62 -11.83 1.80 -10.47
C LYS A 62 -10.32 1.61 -10.33
N LEU A 63 -9.82 0.59 -9.62
CA LEU A 63 -8.37 0.38 -9.48
C LEU A 63 -8.01 -1.10 -9.55
N ASN A 64 -7.72 -1.56 -10.77
CA ASN A 64 -6.94 -2.77 -11.05
C ASN A 64 -5.46 -2.37 -11.24
N CYS A 65 -4.86 -1.68 -10.26
CA CYS A 65 -3.44 -1.36 -10.30
C CYS A 65 -2.75 -1.77 -9.00
N LEU A 66 -1.48 -2.15 -9.13
CA LEU A 66 -0.55 -2.34 -8.02
C LEU A 66 -0.07 -0.97 -7.54
N ILE A 67 0.16 -0.84 -6.24
CA ILE A 67 0.75 0.35 -5.62
C ILE A 67 2.04 -0.07 -4.93
N PHE A 68 3.10 0.67 -5.21
CA PHE A 68 4.43 0.53 -4.61
C PHE A 68 4.72 1.74 -3.72
#